data_AF-A0A6N7NY02-F1
#
_entry.id   AF-A0A6N7NY02-F1
#
_cell.length_a   1.000
_cell.length_b   1.000
_cell.length_c   1.000
_cell.angle_alpha   90.00
_cell.angle_beta   90.00
_cell.angle_gamma   90.00
#
_symmetry.space_group_name_H-M   'P 1'
#
loop_
_entity.id
_entity.type
_entity.pdbx_description
1 polymer ?
#
loop_
_entity_poly.entity_id
_entity_poly.type
_entity_poly.pdbx_seq_one_letter_code
_entity_poly.pdbx_strand_id
1 'polypeptide(L)'
;MNPQPRFTEKSYLVIFAFVTSLFLLWGLAHSMSDVLNKHFQTVLSVTKSQSGLIQLSVFGAYAVMSIPAGMFMKRFGYKAGVLLGLSLFAIGTFLFVPAATENSFSYFRFALFIMGCGMATLETVAHPFIAALGDQRTSDRRINFSQSFNALGTVIGPLLGSYFLLRATGEQHDLSAVRSLYVGIGIVIAAVAVSFSFVKVPVLADPHEGDVLEGGVPNKKLFGHRHFVWAVIAQFFNVAAQGGTWAFFINYGHEVMGFSDEKAGNLMALFMAMMVLGRFVGTYLMKFIAPNKLLAYFAVGSILMCIIVAQGWGWTSYIALLMINFFFSIMFPTIFSLGLKSLGSHTQRAASFITMGVVGGAFFPLLMGMVANHNVAQSYYLPIICYLVIFVFGYKFYKVRA
;
A
#
# COMPACT_ATOMS: atom_id res chain seq x y z
N MET A 1 15.76 13.36 -33.81
CA MET A 1 16.15 13.30 -32.38
C MET A 1 14.90 13.55 -31.54
N ASN A 2 14.27 12.52 -30.99
CA ASN A 2 13.09 12.69 -30.13
C ASN A 2 13.53 13.32 -28.80
N PRO A 3 13.01 14.49 -28.41
CA PRO A 3 13.38 15.12 -27.15
C PRO A 3 12.97 14.20 -26.00
N GLN A 4 13.91 13.89 -25.10
CA GLN A 4 13.60 13.12 -23.91
C GLN A 4 12.55 13.89 -23.09
N PRO A 5 11.38 13.29 -22.78
CA PRO A 5 10.36 13.99 -22.01
C PRO A 5 10.89 14.28 -20.61
N ARG A 6 10.74 15.54 -20.18
CA ARG A 6 11.18 16.01 -18.86
C ARG A 6 10.38 15.29 -17.76
N PHE A 7 11.05 14.98 -16.64
CA PHE A 7 10.47 14.23 -15.52
C PHE A 7 9.22 14.92 -14.95
N THR A 8 9.21 16.26 -14.93
CA THR A 8 8.11 17.14 -14.54
C THR A 8 8.36 18.52 -15.19
N GLU A 9 7.32 19.27 -15.58
CA GLU A 9 7.52 20.69 -15.94
C GLU A 9 7.81 21.53 -14.69
N LYS A 10 8.57 22.63 -14.82
CA LYS A 10 8.91 23.50 -13.68
C LYS A 10 7.68 24.01 -12.90
N SER A 11 6.52 24.10 -13.56
CA SER A 11 5.24 24.50 -12.96
C SER A 11 4.65 23.42 -12.02
N TYR A 12 4.85 22.13 -12.31
CA TYR A 12 4.29 21.02 -11.52
C TYR A 12 5.23 20.49 -10.44
N LEU A 13 6.50 20.95 -10.39
CA LEU A 13 7.49 20.49 -9.40
C LEU A 13 7.07 20.80 -7.96
N VAL A 14 6.47 21.96 -7.71
CA VAL A 14 6.00 22.36 -6.37
C VAL A 14 4.84 21.46 -5.92
N ILE A 15 3.90 21.18 -6.82
CA ILE A 15 2.75 20.29 -6.55
C ILE A 15 3.25 18.86 -6.36
N PHE A 16 4.18 18.39 -7.17
CA PHE A 16 4.77 17.05 -7.06
C PHE A 16 5.57 16.87 -5.76
N ALA A 17 6.36 17.87 -5.35
CA ALA A 17 7.08 17.85 -4.07
C ALA A 17 6.11 17.83 -2.89
N PHE A 18 5.03 18.61 -2.96
CA PHE A 18 3.99 18.63 -1.94
C PHE A 18 3.25 17.29 -1.85
N VAL A 19 2.85 16.71 -2.98
CA VAL A 19 2.21 15.38 -3.02
C VAL A 19 3.17 14.29 -2.54
N THR A 20 4.44 14.37 -2.88
CA THR A 20 5.44 13.40 -2.40
C THR A 20 5.65 13.50 -0.88
N SER A 21 5.65 14.72 -0.33
CA SER A 21 5.64 14.94 1.13
C SER A 21 4.35 14.40 1.77
N LEU A 22 3.20 14.57 1.11
CA LEU A 22 1.93 14.00 1.56
C LEU A 22 1.99 12.47 1.64
N PHE A 23 2.63 11.80 0.68
CA PHE A 23 2.85 10.34 0.71
C PHE A 23 3.75 9.90 1.88
N LEU A 24 4.77 10.69 2.21
CA LEU A 24 5.62 10.47 3.39
C LEU A 24 4.82 10.59 4.68
N LEU A 25 4.12 11.71 4.87
CA LEU A 25 3.29 12.00 6.04
C LEU A 25 2.19 10.96 6.23
N TRP A 26 1.54 10.58 5.15
CA TRP A 26 0.52 9.53 5.18
C TRP A 26 1.10 8.16 5.50
N GLY A 27 2.26 7.77 4.93
CA GLY A 27 2.93 6.52 5.28
C GLY A 27 3.39 6.47 6.75
N LEU A 28 3.86 7.59 7.27
CA LEU A 28 4.20 7.76 8.69
C LEU A 28 2.96 7.62 9.58
N ALA A 29 1.88 8.34 9.25
CA ALA A 29 0.62 8.27 10.00
C ALA A 29 0.05 6.86 10.02
N HIS A 30 0.00 6.19 8.86
CA HIS A 30 -0.53 4.84 8.74
C HIS A 30 0.26 3.84 9.59
N SER A 31 1.60 3.84 9.46
CA SER A 31 2.46 2.90 10.19
C SER A 31 2.51 3.18 11.69
N MET A 32 2.42 4.44 12.12
CA MET A 32 2.19 4.77 13.53
C MET A 32 0.86 4.21 14.01
N SER A 33 -0.23 4.44 13.27
CA SER A 33 -1.55 3.90 13.62
C SER A 33 -1.50 2.38 13.81
N ASP A 34 -0.80 1.63 12.96
CA ASP A 34 -0.65 0.17 13.11
C ASP A 34 0.04 -0.24 14.41
N VAL A 35 1.11 0.46 14.82
CA VAL A 35 1.79 0.20 16.10
C VAL A 35 0.86 0.45 17.29
N LEU A 36 0.15 1.58 17.27
CA LEU A 36 -0.81 1.90 18.31
C LEU A 36 -1.94 0.88 18.35
N ASN A 37 -2.43 0.45 17.19
CA ASN A 37 -3.48 -0.54 17.08
C ASN A 37 -3.08 -1.89 17.68
N LYS A 38 -1.83 -2.31 17.45
CA LYS A 38 -1.28 -3.55 18.03
C LYS A 38 -1.16 -3.44 19.55
N HIS A 39 -0.64 -2.32 20.05
CA HIS A 39 -0.54 -2.09 21.49
C HIS A 39 -1.93 -2.08 22.15
N PHE A 40 -2.92 -1.43 21.53
CA PHE A 40 -4.29 -1.39 22.01
C PHE A 40 -4.95 -2.78 22.05
N GLN A 41 -4.66 -3.65 21.07
CA GLN A 41 -5.10 -5.06 21.08
C GLN A 41 -4.50 -5.85 22.25
N THR A 42 -3.23 -5.61 22.58
CA THR A 42 -2.57 -6.24 23.73
C THR A 42 -3.19 -5.78 25.05
N VAL A 43 -3.43 -4.47 25.20
CA VAL A 43 -4.01 -3.87 26.40
C VAL A 43 -5.44 -4.36 26.64
N LEU A 44 -6.26 -4.47 25.59
CA LEU A 44 -7.62 -5.01 25.69
C LEU A 44 -7.68 -6.55 25.76
N SER A 45 -6.54 -7.26 25.78
CA SER A 45 -6.48 -8.73 25.78
C SER A 45 -7.36 -9.36 24.69
N VAL A 46 -7.28 -8.80 23.49
CA VAL A 46 -8.16 -9.16 22.37
C VAL A 46 -7.97 -10.62 21.98
N THR A 47 -9.07 -11.37 21.91
CA THR A 47 -9.04 -12.79 21.52
C THR A 47 -8.70 -12.93 20.03
N LYS A 48 -8.10 -14.05 19.62
CA LYS A 48 -7.76 -14.32 18.20
C LYS A 48 -8.95 -14.12 17.24
N SER A 49 -10.17 -14.48 17.66
CA SER A 49 -11.40 -14.25 16.91
C SER A 49 -11.70 -12.76 16.69
N GLN A 50 -11.46 -11.94 17.70
CA GLN A 50 -11.64 -10.49 17.66
C GLN A 50 -10.54 -9.80 16.82
N SER A 51 -9.29 -10.29 16.83
CA SER A 51 -8.26 -9.82 15.89
C SER A 51 -8.65 -10.08 14.42
N GLY A 52 -9.29 -11.20 14.14
CA GLY A 52 -9.89 -11.47 12.83
C GLY A 52 -10.97 -10.45 12.44
N LEU A 53 -11.82 -10.03 13.39
CA LEU A 53 -12.83 -8.99 13.15
C LEU A 53 -12.21 -7.61 12.89
N ILE A 54 -11.08 -7.28 13.53
CA ILE A 54 -10.33 -6.06 13.25
C ILE A 54 -9.83 -6.05 11.81
N GLN A 55 -9.22 -7.14 11.36
CA GLN A 55 -8.78 -7.29 9.98
C GLN A 55 -9.96 -7.20 9.01
N LEU A 56 -11.06 -7.89 9.31
CA LEU A 56 -12.28 -7.81 8.51
C LEU A 56 -12.82 -6.36 8.40
N SER A 57 -12.74 -5.58 9.47
CA SER A 57 -13.12 -4.16 9.43
C SER A 57 -12.23 -3.33 8.52
N VAL A 58 -10.90 -3.48 8.64
CA VAL A 58 -9.96 -2.71 7.80
C VAL A 58 -10.13 -3.11 6.33
N PHE A 59 -10.04 -4.40 6.01
CA PHE A 59 -10.17 -4.86 4.62
C PHE A 59 -11.59 -4.68 4.07
N GLY A 60 -12.62 -4.83 4.90
CA GLY A 60 -14.00 -4.52 4.53
C GLY A 60 -14.19 -3.05 4.18
N ALA A 61 -13.52 -2.14 4.89
CA ALA A 61 -13.51 -0.72 4.55
C ALA A 61 -12.86 -0.46 3.18
N TYR A 62 -11.76 -1.15 2.85
CA TYR A 62 -11.17 -1.11 1.50
C TYR A 62 -12.15 -1.63 0.45
N ALA A 63 -12.87 -2.73 0.70
CA ALA A 63 -13.85 -3.26 -0.25
C ALA A 63 -15.00 -2.29 -0.52
N VAL A 64 -15.57 -1.73 0.55
CA VAL A 64 -16.79 -0.91 0.49
C VAL A 64 -16.48 0.50 0.01
N MET A 65 -15.40 1.12 0.48
CA MET A 65 -15.12 2.54 0.23
C MET A 65 -14.36 2.79 -1.08
N SER A 66 -13.60 1.82 -1.60
CA SER A 66 -12.82 2.05 -2.82
C SER A 66 -13.71 2.43 -4.02
N ILE A 67 -14.88 1.81 -4.17
CA ILE A 67 -15.83 2.10 -5.27
C ILE A 67 -16.47 3.50 -5.13
N PRO A 68 -17.10 3.88 -3.99
CA PRO A 68 -17.56 5.24 -3.74
C PRO A 68 -16.46 6.30 -3.92
N ALA A 69 -15.23 6.02 -3.47
CA ALA A 69 -14.11 6.96 -3.58
C ALA A 69 -13.80 7.32 -5.04
N GLY A 70 -13.78 6.34 -5.96
CA GLY A 70 -13.55 6.62 -7.38
C GLY A 70 -14.72 7.31 -8.05
N MET A 71 -15.96 7.01 -7.65
CA MET A 71 -17.14 7.75 -8.14
C MET A 71 -17.14 9.21 -7.66
N PHE A 72 -16.76 9.44 -6.41
CA PHE A 72 -16.64 10.78 -5.84
C PHE A 72 -15.54 11.58 -6.53
N MET A 73 -14.36 10.97 -6.72
CA MET A 73 -13.27 11.55 -7.48
C MET A 73 -13.69 11.89 -8.92
N LYS A 74 -14.51 11.06 -9.56
CA LYS A 74 -15.04 11.36 -10.91
C LYS A 74 -15.95 12.57 -10.97
N ARG A 75 -16.74 12.79 -9.92
CA ARG A 75 -17.73 13.87 -9.90
C ARG A 75 -17.16 15.20 -9.40
N PHE A 76 -16.24 15.16 -8.44
CA PHE A 76 -15.73 16.33 -7.74
C PHE A 76 -14.23 16.60 -7.97
N GLY A 77 -13.55 15.73 -8.75
CA GLY A 77 -12.14 15.84 -9.09
C GLY A 77 -11.19 15.29 -8.03
N TYR A 78 -9.89 15.26 -8.39
CA TYR A 78 -8.82 14.71 -7.54
C TYR A 78 -8.67 15.43 -6.19
N LYS A 79 -8.76 16.77 -6.18
CA LYS A 79 -8.61 17.57 -4.96
C LYS A 79 -9.65 17.20 -3.90
N ALA A 80 -10.92 17.10 -4.31
CA ALA A 80 -12.00 16.74 -3.41
C ALA A 80 -11.86 15.30 -2.89
N GLY A 81 -11.40 14.37 -3.74
CA GLY A 81 -11.14 12.98 -3.33
C GLY A 81 -10.05 12.87 -2.26
N VAL A 82 -8.94 13.60 -2.40
CA VAL A 82 -7.86 13.61 -1.38
C VAL A 82 -8.36 14.21 -0.06
N LEU A 83 -9.11 15.32 -0.12
CA LEU A 83 -9.70 15.93 1.08
C LEU A 83 -10.67 14.98 1.79
N LEU A 84 -11.54 14.30 1.05
CA LEU A 84 -12.46 13.30 1.63
C LEU A 84 -11.69 12.20 2.37
N GLY A 85 -10.62 11.68 1.77
CA GLY A 85 -9.79 10.65 2.37
C GLY A 85 -9.08 11.12 3.64
N LEU A 86 -8.47 12.32 3.62
CA LEU A 86 -7.81 12.90 4.79
C LEU A 86 -8.82 13.20 5.92
N SER A 87 -10.00 13.73 5.58
CA SER A 87 -11.07 13.99 6.55
C SER A 87 -11.58 12.70 7.20
N LEU A 88 -11.84 11.65 6.42
CA LEU A 88 -12.26 10.35 6.95
C LEU A 88 -11.18 9.73 7.84
N PHE A 89 -9.91 9.84 7.45
CA PHE A 89 -8.80 9.37 8.27
C PHE A 89 -8.73 10.14 9.60
N ALA A 90 -8.80 11.47 9.56
CA ALA A 90 -8.78 12.31 10.76
C ALA A 90 -9.96 11.99 11.70
N ILE A 91 -11.17 11.88 11.16
CA ILE A 91 -12.37 11.47 11.92
C ILE A 91 -12.14 10.10 12.56
N GLY A 92 -11.62 9.13 11.79
CA GLY A 92 -11.26 7.81 12.30
C GLY A 92 -10.31 7.89 13.50
N THR A 93 -9.20 8.63 13.37
CA THR A 93 -8.23 8.84 14.47
C THR A 93 -8.82 9.52 15.69
N PHE A 94 -9.68 10.52 15.52
CA PHE A 94 -10.35 11.17 16.65
C PHE A 94 -11.37 10.25 17.31
N LEU A 95 -12.00 9.34 16.57
CA LEU A 95 -12.97 8.39 17.09
C LEU A 95 -12.32 7.26 17.92
N PHE A 96 -11.00 7.06 17.83
CA PHE A 96 -10.28 6.19 18.78
C PHE A 96 -10.25 6.75 20.20
N VAL A 97 -10.35 8.07 20.36
CA VAL A 97 -10.34 8.73 21.68
C VAL A 97 -11.52 8.31 22.56
N PRO A 98 -12.79 8.42 22.11
CA PRO A 98 -13.92 7.91 22.87
C PRO A 98 -13.88 6.39 22.99
N ALA A 99 -13.44 5.67 21.95
CA ALA A 99 -13.31 4.21 21.99
C ALA A 99 -12.35 3.73 23.10
N ALA A 100 -11.24 4.45 23.30
CA ALA A 100 -10.27 4.20 24.37
C ALA A 100 -10.79 4.59 25.75
N THR A 101 -11.65 5.60 25.85
CA THR A 101 -12.21 6.06 27.14
C THR A 101 -13.26 5.07 27.65
N GLU A 102 -14.07 4.50 26.77
CA GLU A 102 -15.14 3.56 27.12
C GLU A 102 -14.68 2.08 27.15
N ASN A 103 -13.42 1.78 26.81
CA ASN A 103 -12.89 0.41 26.70
C ASN A 103 -13.76 -0.55 25.87
N SER A 104 -14.44 -0.03 24.84
CA SER A 104 -15.41 -0.80 24.06
C SER A 104 -14.83 -1.24 22.71
N PHE A 105 -14.74 -2.57 22.55
CA PHE A 105 -14.26 -3.21 21.33
C PHE A 105 -15.10 -2.84 20.08
N SER A 106 -16.41 -2.61 20.25
CA SER A 106 -17.30 -2.25 19.14
C SER A 106 -17.04 -0.84 18.61
N TYR A 107 -16.78 0.14 19.49
CA TYR A 107 -16.41 1.49 19.08
C TYR A 107 -15.04 1.53 18.43
N PHE A 108 -14.08 0.76 18.97
CA PHE A 108 -12.75 0.61 18.38
C PHE A 108 -12.82 0.04 16.96
N ARG A 109 -13.63 -1.01 16.75
CA ARG A 109 -13.86 -1.61 15.44
C ARG A 109 -14.50 -0.64 14.45
N PHE A 110 -15.42 0.21 14.91
CA PHE A 110 -16.06 1.22 14.08
C PHE A 110 -15.10 2.35 13.71
N ALA A 111 -14.30 2.85 14.67
CA ALA A 111 -13.24 3.83 14.41
C ALA A 111 -12.22 3.30 13.40
N LEU A 112 -11.83 2.02 13.54
CA LEU A 112 -10.97 1.33 12.58
C LEU A 112 -11.56 1.24 11.18
N PHE A 113 -12.86 0.97 11.08
CA PHE A 113 -13.56 0.91 9.81
C PHE A 113 -13.55 2.28 9.11
N ILE A 114 -13.85 3.36 9.84
CA ILE A 114 -13.83 4.73 9.30
C ILE A 114 -12.41 5.15 8.89
N MET A 115 -11.40 4.84 9.72
CA MET A 115 -10.00 5.09 9.37
C MET A 115 -9.59 4.30 8.11
N GLY A 116 -10.01 3.04 8.01
CA GLY A 116 -9.83 2.19 6.83
C GLY A 116 -10.47 2.78 5.56
N CYS A 117 -11.68 3.35 5.68
CA CYS A 117 -12.34 4.05 4.58
C CYS A 117 -11.51 5.26 4.10
N GLY A 118 -10.93 6.02 5.04
CA GLY A 118 -10.03 7.12 4.73
C GLY A 118 -8.79 6.67 3.97
N MET A 119 -8.13 5.60 4.44
CA MET A 119 -6.95 5.01 3.78
C MET A 119 -7.28 4.52 2.36
N ALA A 120 -8.35 3.75 2.20
CA ALA A 120 -8.80 3.25 0.91
C ALA A 120 -9.11 4.38 -0.08
N THR A 121 -9.72 5.46 0.41
CA THR A 121 -10.01 6.66 -0.40
C THR A 121 -8.72 7.33 -0.84
N LEU A 122 -7.76 7.52 0.07
CA LEU A 122 -6.46 8.12 -0.26
C LEU A 122 -5.70 7.29 -1.28
N GLU A 123 -5.64 5.97 -1.11
CA GLU A 123 -5.00 5.08 -2.07
C GLU A 123 -5.66 5.15 -3.45
N THR A 124 -6.98 5.11 -3.49
CA THR A 124 -7.74 5.15 -4.75
C THR A 124 -7.50 6.45 -5.52
N VAL A 125 -7.35 7.58 -4.82
CA VAL A 125 -7.26 8.90 -5.43
C VAL A 125 -5.81 9.34 -5.69
N ALA A 126 -4.89 9.02 -4.78
CA ALA A 126 -3.54 9.57 -4.81
C ALA A 126 -2.67 9.00 -5.95
N HIS A 127 -2.85 7.72 -6.30
CA HIS A 127 -2.10 7.11 -7.41
C HIS A 127 -2.47 7.72 -8.78
N PRO A 128 -3.77 7.79 -9.16
CA PRO A 128 -4.18 8.52 -10.36
C PRO A 128 -3.78 10.00 -10.32
N PHE A 129 -3.82 10.64 -9.14
CA PHE A 129 -3.45 12.04 -9.02
C PHE A 129 -1.98 12.29 -9.38
N ILE A 130 -1.04 11.45 -8.93
CA ILE A 130 0.37 11.53 -9.35
C ILE A 130 0.54 11.16 -10.82
N ALA A 131 -0.23 10.19 -11.30
CA ALA A 131 -0.25 9.83 -12.72
C ALA A 131 -0.60 11.05 -13.57
N ALA A 132 -1.59 11.84 -13.11
CA ALA A 132 -2.10 13.05 -13.75
C ALA A 132 -1.13 14.23 -13.75
N LEU A 133 -0.18 14.28 -12.82
CA LEU A 133 0.77 15.39 -12.63
C LEU A 133 1.95 15.40 -13.65
N GLY A 134 1.66 15.18 -14.94
CA GLY A 134 2.62 15.32 -16.04
C GLY A 134 2.41 14.32 -17.18
N ASP A 135 3.41 14.15 -18.04
CA ASP A 135 3.35 13.26 -19.21
C ASP A 135 3.06 11.79 -18.81
N GLN A 136 2.16 11.13 -19.55
CA GLN A 136 1.76 9.73 -19.39
C GLN A 136 2.94 8.77 -19.48
N ARG A 137 3.99 9.10 -20.25
CA ARG A 137 5.18 8.26 -20.42
C ARG A 137 6.05 8.15 -19.16
N THR A 138 5.99 9.15 -18.28
CA THR A 138 6.76 9.19 -17.02
C THR A 138 5.91 8.92 -15.78
N SER A 139 4.61 8.64 -15.98
CA SER A 139 3.64 8.34 -14.91
C SER A 139 4.11 7.22 -13.97
N ASP A 140 4.56 6.08 -14.49
CA ASP A 140 4.99 4.95 -13.65
C ASP A 140 6.15 5.33 -12.73
N ARG A 141 7.08 6.15 -13.24
CA ARG A 141 8.26 6.60 -12.50
C ARG A 141 7.90 7.60 -11.41
N ARG A 142 6.96 8.51 -11.67
CA ARG A 142 6.46 9.47 -10.68
C ARG A 142 5.76 8.75 -9.52
N ILE A 143 4.87 7.80 -9.84
CA ILE A 143 4.15 7.01 -8.83
C ILE A 143 5.13 6.23 -7.96
N ASN A 144 6.09 5.53 -8.57
CA ASN A 144 7.11 4.76 -7.83
C ASN A 144 8.01 5.66 -6.97
N PHE A 145 8.38 6.85 -7.47
CA PHE A 145 9.15 7.82 -6.71
C PHE A 145 8.39 8.31 -5.47
N SER A 146 7.15 8.77 -5.61
CA SER A 146 6.34 9.20 -4.45
C SER A 146 6.07 8.05 -3.48
N GLN A 147 5.91 6.83 -3.99
CA GLN A 147 5.79 5.64 -3.14
C GLN A 147 7.10 5.26 -2.42
N SER A 148 8.26 5.66 -2.92
CA SER A 148 9.53 5.48 -2.18
C SER A 148 9.55 6.31 -0.89
N PHE A 149 8.97 7.52 -0.92
CA PHE A 149 8.79 8.35 0.27
C PHE A 149 7.75 7.79 1.24
N ASN A 150 6.68 7.19 0.73
CA ASN A 150 5.74 6.46 1.59
C ASN A 150 6.39 5.28 2.31
N ALA A 151 7.28 4.54 1.64
CA ALA A 151 8.05 3.47 2.27
C ALA A 151 9.00 3.99 3.36
N LEU A 152 9.64 5.14 3.15
CA LEU A 152 10.41 5.83 4.20
C LEU A 152 9.53 6.16 5.41
N GLY A 153 8.33 6.70 5.17
CA GLY A 153 7.35 6.99 6.24
C GLY A 153 6.99 5.73 7.02
N THR A 154 6.84 4.60 6.33
CA THR A 154 6.50 3.30 6.93
C THR A 154 7.63 2.74 7.82
N VAL A 155 8.90 3.11 7.56
CA VAL A 155 10.04 2.75 8.44
C VAL A 155 10.12 3.69 9.63
N ILE A 156 9.93 4.99 9.41
CA ILE A 156 10.04 6.02 10.46
C ILE A 156 8.87 5.95 11.45
N GLY A 157 7.67 5.67 10.97
CA GLY A 157 6.45 5.69 11.79
C GLY A 157 6.51 4.74 12.98
N PRO A 158 6.85 3.45 12.83
CA PRO A 158 6.97 2.54 13.96
C PRO A 158 8.05 2.96 14.96
N LEU A 159 9.18 3.50 14.49
CA LEU A 159 10.27 3.99 15.36
C LEU A 159 9.79 5.16 16.23
N LEU A 160 9.10 6.14 15.63
CA LEU A 160 8.51 7.25 16.36
C LEU A 160 7.39 6.78 17.29
N GLY A 161 6.49 5.92 16.79
CA GLY A 161 5.38 5.35 17.55
C GLY A 161 5.87 4.64 18.80
N SER A 162 6.81 3.70 18.67
CA SER A 162 7.41 3.00 19.80
C SER A 162 8.17 3.92 20.74
N TYR A 163 8.93 4.90 20.24
CA TYR A 163 9.66 5.85 21.08
C TYR A 163 8.74 6.70 21.96
N PHE A 164 7.69 7.27 21.37
CA PHE A 164 6.70 8.06 22.10
C PHE A 164 5.90 7.20 23.07
N LEU A 165 5.55 5.98 22.68
CA LEU A 165 4.80 5.05 23.52
C LEU A 165 5.65 4.62 24.73
N LEU A 166 6.89 4.20 24.53
CA LEU A 166 7.82 3.79 25.60
C LEU A 166 8.11 4.91 26.60
N ARG A 167 8.28 6.16 26.13
CA ARG A 167 8.45 7.32 27.02
C ARG A 167 7.19 7.66 27.80
N ALA A 168 6.02 7.44 27.22
CA ALA A 168 4.76 7.71 27.90
C ALA A 168 4.38 6.61 28.91
N THR A 169 4.81 5.37 28.70
CA THR A 169 4.64 4.24 29.65
C THR A 169 5.70 4.17 30.76
N GLY A 170 6.43 5.26 31.02
CA GLY A 170 7.45 5.32 32.07
C GLY A 170 6.94 5.00 33.48
N GLU A 171 5.65 5.18 33.74
CA GLU A 171 4.96 4.73 34.96
C GLU A 171 3.50 4.39 34.63
N GLN A 172 3.14 3.10 34.71
CA GLN A 172 1.79 2.52 34.53
C GLN A 172 1.27 2.29 33.08
N HIS A 173 0.52 1.18 32.93
CA HIS A 173 -0.18 0.73 31.72
C HIS A 173 -1.33 1.68 31.36
N ASP A 174 -1.02 2.89 30.92
CA ASP A 174 -2.03 3.94 30.79
C ASP A 174 -2.51 4.11 29.33
N LEU A 175 -3.80 3.85 29.09
CA LEU A 175 -4.46 4.14 27.81
C LEU A 175 -4.41 5.64 27.46
N SER A 176 -4.14 6.51 28.44
CA SER A 176 -4.00 7.96 28.27
C SER A 176 -2.87 8.34 27.31
N ALA A 177 -1.76 7.60 27.32
CA ALA A 177 -0.62 7.78 26.43
C ALA A 177 -1.01 7.53 24.96
N VAL A 178 -1.68 6.40 24.72
CA VAL A 178 -2.15 5.98 23.40
C VAL A 178 -3.17 6.99 22.85
N ARG A 179 -4.08 7.47 23.70
CA ARG A 179 -5.04 8.53 23.36
C ARG A 179 -4.34 9.81 22.90
N SER A 180 -3.34 10.25 23.65
CA SER A 180 -2.60 11.49 23.35
C SER A 180 -1.85 11.41 22.02
N LEU A 181 -1.27 10.25 21.69
CA LEU A 181 -0.68 10.02 20.38
C LEU A 181 -1.71 10.00 19.25
N TYR A 182 -2.86 9.34 19.41
CA TYR A 182 -3.92 9.34 18.39
C TYR A 182 -4.45 10.75 18.10
N VAL A 183 -4.61 11.57 19.14
CA VAL A 183 -4.96 12.99 18.99
C VAL A 183 -3.86 13.73 18.23
N GLY A 184 -2.59 13.51 18.55
CA GLY A 184 -1.45 14.11 17.83
C GLY A 184 -1.45 13.76 16.35
N ILE A 185 -1.63 12.48 16.01
CA ILE A 185 -1.72 12.01 14.62
C ILE A 185 -2.93 12.64 13.92
N GLY A 186 -4.09 12.65 14.57
CA GLY A 186 -5.32 13.27 14.03
C GLY A 186 -5.16 14.76 13.75
N ILE A 187 -4.50 15.51 14.64
CA ILE A 187 -4.20 16.93 14.45
C ILE A 187 -3.25 17.14 13.28
N VAL A 188 -2.17 16.34 13.16
CA VAL A 188 -1.23 16.45 12.04
C VAL A 188 -1.94 16.21 10.71
N ILE A 189 -2.80 15.20 10.63
CA ILE A 189 -3.53 14.86 9.41
C ILE A 189 -4.59 15.90 9.09
N ALA A 190 -5.29 16.43 10.10
CA ALA A 190 -6.23 17.53 9.93
C ALA A 190 -5.50 18.79 9.44
N ALA A 191 -4.34 19.12 10.00
CA ALA A 191 -3.52 20.24 9.56
C ALA A 191 -3.09 20.06 8.09
N VAL A 192 -2.66 18.86 7.71
CA VAL A 192 -2.33 18.53 6.31
C VAL A 192 -3.55 18.66 5.40
N ALA A 193 -4.73 18.22 5.83
CA ALA A 193 -5.99 18.39 5.08
C ALA A 193 -6.33 19.88 4.87
N VAL A 194 -6.17 20.69 5.92
CA VAL A 194 -6.38 22.14 5.86
C VAL A 194 -5.36 22.79 4.93
N SER A 195 -4.07 22.49 5.05
CA SER A 195 -3.03 22.99 4.13
C SER A 195 -3.32 22.59 2.69
N PHE A 196 -3.74 21.34 2.44
CA PHE A 196 -4.11 20.85 1.11
C PHE A 196 -5.35 21.57 0.55
N SER A 197 -6.28 21.99 1.42
CA SER A 197 -7.46 22.76 0.99
C SER A 197 -7.09 24.12 0.40
N PHE A 198 -6.01 24.75 0.89
CA PHE A 198 -5.50 26.02 0.37
C PHE A 198 -4.66 25.88 -0.91
N VAL A 199 -4.14 24.69 -1.21
CA VAL A 199 -3.40 24.45 -2.44
C VAL A 199 -4.35 24.51 -3.65
N LYS A 200 -4.11 25.47 -4.54
CA LYS A 200 -4.80 25.55 -5.84
C LYS A 200 -4.21 24.50 -6.77
N VAL A 201 -4.85 23.33 -6.81
CA VAL A 201 -4.57 22.31 -7.81
C VAL A 201 -5.18 22.80 -9.13
N PRO A 202 -4.38 23.04 -10.19
CA PRO A 202 -4.94 23.37 -11.51
C PRO A 202 -5.84 22.23 -11.98
N VAL A 203 -6.85 22.54 -12.80
CA VAL A 203 -7.74 21.51 -13.38
C VAL A 203 -6.87 20.59 -14.24
N LEU A 204 -6.45 19.48 -13.66
CA LEU A 204 -5.72 18.44 -14.38
C LEU A 204 -6.75 17.75 -15.27
N ALA A 205 -6.70 18.03 -16.57
CA ALA A 205 -7.31 17.16 -17.56
C ALA A 205 -6.72 15.76 -17.36
N ASP A 206 -7.55 14.73 -17.36
CA ASP A 206 -7.06 13.36 -17.21
C ASP A 206 -6.08 13.11 -18.37
N PRO A 207 -4.78 12.80 -18.15
CA PRO A 207 -3.84 12.60 -19.26
C PRO A 207 -4.25 11.45 -20.17
N HIS A 208 -5.17 10.59 -19.69
CA HIS A 208 -5.73 9.49 -20.44
C HIS A 208 -6.95 9.89 -21.31
N GLU A 209 -7.50 11.11 -21.19
CA GLU A 209 -8.55 11.62 -22.08
C GLU A 209 -8.04 11.91 -23.50
N GLY A 210 -6.74 12.17 -23.67
CA GLY A 210 -6.17 12.76 -24.89
C GLY A 210 -5.76 11.81 -26.02
N ASP A 211 -6.05 10.51 -25.97
CA ASP A 211 -5.69 9.57 -27.06
C ASP A 211 -6.91 8.78 -27.59
N VAL A 212 -8.08 9.44 -27.59
CA VAL A 212 -9.20 9.01 -28.44
C VAL A 212 -8.84 9.43 -29.86
N LEU A 213 -8.09 8.58 -30.56
CA LEU A 213 -8.00 8.63 -32.01
C LEU A 213 -9.42 8.77 -32.57
N GLU A 214 -9.65 9.82 -33.34
CA GLU A 214 -10.84 9.98 -34.17
C GLU A 214 -11.05 8.70 -34.99
N GLY A 215 -12.01 7.89 -34.57
CA GLY A 215 -12.21 6.56 -35.15
C GLY A 215 -13.10 5.72 -34.24
N GLY A 216 -14.41 5.88 -34.41
CA GLY A 216 -15.42 5.30 -33.52
C GLY A 216 -15.30 3.79 -33.31
N VAL A 217 -15.29 3.38 -32.04
CA VAL A 217 -15.91 2.12 -31.58
C VAL A 217 -16.24 2.27 -30.08
N PRO A 218 -17.27 1.58 -29.57
CA PRO A 218 -18.20 2.05 -28.56
C PRO A 218 -17.68 1.71 -27.16
N ASN A 219 -18.18 2.44 -26.16
CA ASN A 219 -18.49 2.00 -24.79
C ASN A 219 -18.12 0.55 -24.39
N LYS A 220 -16.84 0.16 -24.46
CA LYS A 220 -16.38 -1.13 -23.93
C LYS A 220 -16.45 -0.99 -22.42
N LYS A 221 -17.32 -1.77 -21.78
CA LYS A 221 -17.43 -1.83 -20.31
C LYS A 221 -16.03 -1.98 -19.73
N LEU A 222 -15.75 -1.32 -18.60
CA LEU A 222 -14.45 -1.37 -17.89
C LEU A 222 -13.88 -2.81 -17.76
N PHE A 223 -14.76 -3.80 -17.55
CA PHE A 223 -14.41 -5.23 -17.47
C PHE A 223 -14.09 -5.91 -18.81
N GLY A 224 -14.36 -5.27 -19.94
CA GLY A 224 -13.98 -5.73 -21.29
C GLY A 224 -12.49 -5.53 -21.58
N HIS A 225 -11.80 -4.69 -20.80
CA HIS A 225 -10.36 -4.52 -20.87
C HIS A 225 -9.65 -5.63 -20.11
N ARG A 226 -9.17 -6.67 -20.83
CA ARG A 226 -8.43 -7.79 -20.23
C ARG A 226 -7.24 -7.33 -19.39
N HIS A 227 -6.52 -6.29 -19.81
CA HIS A 227 -5.39 -5.75 -19.05
C HIS A 227 -5.80 -5.25 -17.65
N PHE A 228 -6.94 -4.57 -17.54
CA PHE A 228 -7.48 -4.08 -16.28
C PHE A 228 -7.91 -5.23 -15.35
N VAL A 229 -8.65 -6.23 -15.87
CA VAL A 229 -9.07 -7.39 -15.07
C VAL A 229 -7.85 -8.14 -14.53
N TRP A 230 -6.82 -8.34 -15.36
CA TRP A 230 -5.58 -8.96 -14.91
C TRP A 230 -4.78 -8.09 -13.94
N ALA A 231 -4.86 -6.75 -14.02
CA ALA A 231 -4.23 -5.86 -13.05
C ALA A 231 -4.90 -5.96 -11.67
N VAL A 232 -6.23 -6.03 -11.62
CA VAL A 232 -6.99 -6.25 -10.37
C VAL A 232 -6.63 -7.59 -9.75
N ILE A 233 -6.58 -8.65 -10.55
CA ILE A 233 -6.17 -9.98 -10.10
C ILE A 233 -4.72 -9.97 -9.61
N ALA A 234 -3.79 -9.39 -10.38
CA ALA A 234 -2.39 -9.29 -10.00
C ALA A 234 -2.22 -8.50 -8.70
N GLN A 235 -2.97 -7.40 -8.51
CA GLN A 235 -2.92 -6.62 -7.29
C GLN A 235 -3.46 -7.40 -6.08
N PHE A 236 -4.55 -8.16 -6.27
CA PHE A 236 -5.09 -9.05 -5.25
C PHE A 236 -4.05 -10.07 -4.77
N PHE A 237 -3.39 -10.75 -5.71
CA PHE A 237 -2.33 -11.71 -5.41
C PHE A 237 -1.06 -11.05 -4.86
N ASN A 238 -0.76 -9.83 -5.28
CA ASN A 238 0.38 -9.06 -4.80
C ASN A 238 0.23 -8.69 -3.31
N VAL A 239 -0.94 -8.15 -2.92
CA VAL A 239 -1.21 -7.79 -1.52
C VAL A 239 -1.38 -9.02 -0.65
N ALA A 240 -1.96 -10.09 -1.19
CA ALA A 240 -2.01 -11.40 -0.56
C ALA A 240 -0.60 -11.94 -0.22
N ALA A 241 0.32 -11.91 -1.18
CA ALA A 241 1.71 -12.34 -0.97
C ALA A 241 2.45 -11.43 0.03
N GLN A 242 2.17 -10.12 0.02
CA GLN A 242 2.71 -9.17 0.99
C GLN A 242 2.30 -9.53 2.42
N GLY A 243 0.99 -9.63 2.66
CA GLY A 243 0.46 -9.94 3.98
C GLY A 243 0.98 -11.27 4.51
N GLY A 244 1.08 -12.28 3.65
CA GLY A 244 1.69 -13.56 3.99
C GLY A 244 3.16 -13.42 4.36
N THR A 245 3.97 -12.83 3.48
CA THR A 245 5.43 -12.71 3.70
C THR A 245 5.74 -11.93 4.98
N TRP A 246 4.99 -10.85 5.27
CA TRP A 246 5.18 -10.04 6.48
C TRP A 246 4.76 -10.77 7.76
N ALA A 247 3.63 -11.49 7.73
CA ALA A 247 3.16 -12.26 8.87
C ALA A 247 4.09 -13.43 9.22
N PHE A 248 4.60 -14.13 8.20
CA PHE A 248 5.46 -15.30 8.37
C PHE A 248 6.95 -14.95 8.54
N PHE A 249 7.38 -13.71 8.24
CA PHE A 249 8.76 -13.26 8.49
C PHE A 249 9.18 -13.49 9.95
N ILE A 250 8.32 -13.07 10.89
CA ILE A 250 8.60 -13.17 12.33
C ILE A 250 8.59 -14.64 12.77
N ASN A 251 7.59 -15.41 12.34
CA ASN A 251 7.46 -16.83 12.68
C ASN A 251 8.64 -17.66 12.12
N TYR A 252 9.09 -17.37 10.89
CA TYR A 252 10.25 -18.04 10.30
C TYR A 252 11.55 -17.74 11.07
N GLY A 253 11.72 -16.48 11.52
CA GLY A 253 12.86 -16.11 12.35
C GLY A 253 12.91 -16.84 13.70
N HIS A 254 11.74 -17.07 14.30
CA HIS A 254 11.62 -17.77 15.59
C HIS A 254 11.77 -19.30 15.43
N GLU A 255 11.06 -19.92 14.48
CA GLU A 255 11.01 -21.38 14.34
C GLU A 255 12.19 -21.98 13.56
N VAL A 256 12.74 -21.29 12.55
CA VAL A 256 13.79 -21.86 11.68
C VAL A 256 15.20 -21.43 12.08
N MET A 257 15.36 -20.20 12.60
CA MET A 257 16.69 -19.66 12.97
C MET A 257 16.94 -19.67 14.49
N GLY A 258 15.91 -19.91 15.33
CA GLY A 258 16.04 -19.91 16.79
C GLY A 258 16.49 -18.57 17.37
N PHE A 259 16.20 -17.46 16.68
CA PHE A 259 16.58 -16.13 17.14
C PHE A 259 15.69 -15.65 18.27
N SER A 260 16.28 -14.90 19.22
CA SER A 260 15.51 -14.19 20.24
C SER A 260 14.63 -13.11 19.60
N ASP A 261 13.51 -12.78 20.25
CA ASP A 261 12.54 -11.76 19.79
C ASP A 261 13.20 -10.42 19.47
N GLU A 262 14.24 -10.03 20.21
CA GLU A 262 15.03 -8.81 19.94
C GLU A 262 15.80 -8.86 18.62
N LYS A 263 16.44 -9.99 18.29
CA LYS A 263 17.17 -10.15 17.03
C LYS A 263 16.21 -10.17 15.85
N ALA A 264 15.06 -10.85 15.99
CA ALA A 264 14.01 -10.88 14.97
C ALA A 264 13.44 -9.48 14.69
N GLY A 265 13.23 -8.68 15.75
CA GLY A 265 12.81 -7.28 15.62
C GLY A 265 13.82 -6.40 14.89
N ASN A 266 15.11 -6.49 15.24
CA ASN A 266 16.17 -5.75 14.54
C ASN A 266 16.31 -6.14 13.06
N LEU A 267 16.14 -7.42 12.74
CA LEU A 267 16.18 -7.88 11.36
C LEU A 267 14.91 -7.49 10.58
N MET A 268 13.77 -7.31 11.24
CA MET A 268 12.56 -6.76 10.61
C MET A 268 12.75 -5.29 10.19
N ALA A 269 13.53 -4.52 10.95
CA ALA A 269 13.93 -3.18 10.53
C ALA A 269 14.79 -3.24 9.24
N LEU A 270 15.71 -4.21 9.15
CA LEU A 270 16.50 -4.45 7.93
C LEU A 270 15.61 -4.90 6.75
N PHE A 271 14.61 -5.75 7.01
CA PHE A 271 13.63 -6.18 6.02
C PHE A 271 12.84 -5.00 5.45
N MET A 272 12.39 -4.08 6.29
CA MET A 272 11.69 -2.86 5.85
C MET A 272 12.64 -1.87 5.14
N ALA A 273 13.89 -1.73 5.61
CA ALA A 273 14.90 -0.93 4.93
C ALA A 273 15.21 -1.45 3.53
N MET A 274 15.24 -2.78 3.35
CA MET A 274 15.43 -3.41 2.05
C MET A 274 14.26 -3.10 1.09
N MET A 275 13.03 -2.94 1.59
CA MET A 275 11.90 -2.46 0.78
C MET A 275 12.13 -1.04 0.27
N VAL A 276 12.63 -0.14 1.13
CA VAL A 276 12.94 1.23 0.74
C VAL A 276 14.03 1.25 -0.34
N LEU A 277 15.11 0.52 -0.11
CA LEU A 277 16.20 0.37 -1.09
C LEU A 277 15.69 -0.20 -2.41
N GLY A 278 14.84 -1.23 -2.37
CA GLY A 278 14.18 -1.81 -3.53
C GLY A 278 13.37 -0.80 -4.32
N ARG A 279 12.60 0.07 -3.64
CA ARG A 279 11.83 1.12 -4.31
C ARG A 279 12.71 2.17 -4.97
N PHE A 280 13.76 2.64 -4.30
CA PHE A 280 14.69 3.62 -4.89
C PHE A 280 15.44 3.04 -6.10
N VAL A 281 16.00 1.84 -5.95
CA VAL A 281 16.73 1.15 -7.02
C VAL A 281 15.80 0.83 -8.19
N GLY A 282 14.61 0.31 -7.91
CA GLY A 282 13.63 -0.01 -8.95
C GLY A 282 13.11 1.23 -9.67
N THR A 283 12.85 2.33 -8.96
CA THR A 283 12.47 3.62 -9.58
C THR A 283 13.59 4.16 -10.47
N TYR A 284 14.85 4.02 -10.06
CA TYR A 284 16.00 4.37 -10.89
C TYR A 284 16.12 3.46 -12.12
N LEU A 285 15.91 2.15 -11.96
CA LEU A 285 16.02 1.17 -13.03
C LEU A 285 14.91 1.33 -14.08
N MET A 286 13.74 1.87 -13.71
CA MET A 286 12.69 2.28 -14.65
C MET A 286 13.13 3.40 -15.62
N LYS A 287 14.26 4.07 -15.37
CA LYS A 287 14.86 5.00 -16.36
C LYS A 287 15.38 4.25 -17.59
N PHE A 288 15.87 3.04 -17.41
CA PHE A 288 16.56 2.25 -18.44
C PHE A 288 15.70 1.09 -18.96
N ILE A 289 14.84 0.54 -18.11
CA ILE A 289 14.03 -0.64 -18.41
C ILE A 289 12.54 -0.26 -18.39
N ALA A 290 11.78 -0.74 -19.38
CA ALA A 290 10.33 -0.53 -19.40
C ALA A 290 9.65 -1.15 -18.15
N PRO A 291 8.67 -0.46 -17.52
CA PRO A 291 8.06 -0.91 -16.25
C PRO A 291 7.49 -2.33 -16.28
N ASN A 292 6.97 -2.77 -17.42
CA ASN A 292 6.45 -4.13 -17.62
C ASN A 292 7.54 -5.21 -17.55
N LYS A 293 8.69 -4.98 -18.20
CA LYS A 293 9.84 -5.89 -18.15
C LYS A 293 10.45 -5.90 -16.76
N LEU A 294 10.53 -4.73 -16.12
CA LEU A 294 11.04 -4.62 -14.77
C LEU A 294 10.15 -5.39 -13.77
N LEU A 295 8.83 -5.26 -13.87
CA LEU A 295 7.87 -6.04 -13.08
C LEU A 295 8.07 -7.55 -13.28
N ALA A 296 8.25 -7.99 -14.53
CA ALA A 296 8.48 -9.41 -14.84
C ALA A 296 9.80 -9.93 -14.25
N TYR A 297 10.90 -9.17 -14.38
CA TYR A 297 12.19 -9.55 -13.79
C TYR A 297 12.13 -9.61 -12.27
N PHE A 298 11.47 -8.65 -11.63
CA PHE A 298 11.31 -8.63 -10.18
C PHE A 298 10.39 -9.77 -9.70
N ALA A 299 9.34 -10.12 -10.47
CA ALA A 299 8.50 -11.28 -10.17
C ALA A 299 9.27 -12.60 -10.24
N VAL A 300 10.12 -12.78 -11.27
CA VAL A 300 11.00 -13.96 -11.37
C VAL A 300 12.02 -13.98 -10.22
N GLY A 301 12.59 -12.83 -9.87
CA GLY A 301 13.48 -12.69 -8.72
C GLY A 301 12.80 -13.13 -7.42
N SER A 302 11.57 -12.67 -7.16
CA SER A 302 10.78 -13.10 -6.00
C SER A 302 10.46 -14.59 -6.01
N ILE A 303 10.15 -15.19 -7.16
CA ILE A 303 9.91 -16.64 -7.28
C ILE A 303 11.17 -17.43 -6.92
N LEU A 304 12.32 -17.08 -7.50
CA LEU A 304 13.59 -17.74 -7.21
C LEU A 304 13.96 -17.65 -5.73
N MET A 305 13.78 -16.46 -5.14
CA MET A 305 14.03 -16.28 -3.71
C MET A 305 13.04 -17.07 -2.84
N CYS A 306 11.75 -17.17 -3.21
CA CYS A 306 10.80 -18.02 -2.50
C CYS A 306 11.18 -19.51 -2.55
N ILE A 307 11.70 -19.99 -3.69
CA ILE A 307 12.20 -21.37 -3.83
C ILE A 307 13.39 -21.59 -2.88
N ILE A 308 14.32 -20.64 -2.80
CA ILE A 308 15.48 -20.72 -1.89
C ILE A 308 15.04 -20.67 -0.41
N VAL A 309 14.02 -19.88 -0.08
CA VAL A 309 13.42 -19.88 1.27
C VAL A 309 12.81 -21.25 1.58
N ALA A 310 12.08 -21.84 0.63
CA ALA A 310 11.44 -23.14 0.81
C ALA A 310 12.43 -24.31 1.02
N GLN A 311 13.70 -24.16 0.64
CA GLN A 311 14.74 -25.18 0.89
C GLN A 311 15.33 -25.13 2.32
N GLY A 312 15.03 -24.10 3.12
CA GLY A 312 15.37 -24.07 4.54
C GLY A 312 16.86 -24.05 4.88
N TRP A 313 17.72 -23.56 3.98
CA TRP A 313 19.18 -23.47 4.14
C TRP A 313 19.61 -22.32 5.06
N GLY A 314 19.02 -22.25 6.27
CA GLY A 314 19.37 -21.34 7.36
C GLY A 314 19.59 -19.88 6.92
N TRP A 315 20.85 -19.42 6.96
CA TRP A 315 21.26 -18.06 6.60
C TRP A 315 20.96 -17.67 5.15
N THR A 316 21.06 -18.60 4.20
CA THR A 316 20.79 -18.28 2.78
C THR A 316 19.30 -18.08 2.53
N SER A 317 18.44 -18.86 3.19
CA SER A 317 16.99 -18.63 3.17
C SER A 317 16.63 -17.29 3.83
N TYR A 318 17.33 -16.88 4.89
CA TYR A 318 17.10 -15.59 5.52
C TYR A 318 17.44 -14.40 4.62
N ILE A 319 18.60 -14.46 3.94
CA ILE A 319 19.00 -13.43 2.96
C ILE A 319 18.04 -13.42 1.78
N ALA A 320 17.60 -14.58 1.31
CA ALA A 320 16.59 -14.69 0.25
C ALA A 320 15.27 -14.04 0.69
N LEU A 321 14.87 -14.19 1.95
CA LEU A 321 13.67 -13.59 2.52
C LEU A 321 13.76 -12.05 2.59
N LEU A 322 14.92 -11.51 2.98
CA LEU A 322 15.21 -10.06 2.88
C LEU A 322 15.12 -9.59 1.41
N MET A 323 15.68 -10.35 0.49
CA MET A 323 15.66 -10.06 -0.95
C MET A 323 14.24 -10.15 -1.55
N ILE A 324 13.35 -11.00 -1.04
CA ILE A 324 11.94 -11.02 -1.48
C ILE A 324 11.33 -9.64 -1.30
N ASN A 325 11.56 -8.97 -0.16
CA ASN A 325 10.99 -7.64 0.09
C ASN A 325 11.59 -6.58 -0.84
N PHE A 326 12.87 -6.72 -1.20
CA PHE A 326 13.53 -5.88 -2.20
C PHE A 326 12.79 -5.94 -3.55
N PHE A 327 12.56 -7.16 -4.05
CA PHE A 327 11.90 -7.38 -5.34
C PHE A 327 10.39 -7.09 -5.28
N PHE A 328 9.75 -7.30 -4.13
CA PHE A 328 8.35 -7.01 -3.94
C PHE A 328 8.03 -5.50 -4.01
N SER A 329 8.99 -4.69 -3.57
CA SER A 329 8.79 -3.27 -3.26
C SER A 329 8.19 -2.41 -4.38
N ILE A 330 8.49 -2.74 -5.66
CA ILE A 330 7.99 -2.01 -6.84
C ILE A 330 6.73 -2.62 -7.47
N MET A 331 6.32 -3.82 -7.06
CA MET A 331 5.26 -4.55 -7.74
C MET A 331 3.92 -3.82 -7.62
N PHE A 332 3.55 -3.40 -6.41
CA PHE A 332 2.29 -2.67 -6.14
C PHE A 332 2.14 -1.41 -7.01
N PRO A 333 3.05 -0.41 -6.95
CA PRO A 333 2.91 0.81 -7.75
C PRO A 333 3.00 0.56 -9.26
N THR A 334 3.78 -0.44 -9.68
CA THR A 334 3.92 -0.76 -11.11
C THR A 334 2.70 -1.47 -11.67
N ILE A 335 2.10 -2.41 -10.92
CA ILE A 335 0.84 -3.05 -11.29
C ILE A 335 -0.27 -2.00 -11.37
N PHE A 336 -0.33 -1.10 -10.39
CA PHE A 336 -1.29 -0.01 -10.37
C PHE A 336 -1.13 0.90 -11.60
N SER A 337 0.09 1.37 -11.88
CA SER A 337 0.34 2.26 -13.01
C SER A 337 0.07 1.59 -14.36
N LEU A 338 0.50 0.34 -14.55
CA LEU A 338 0.21 -0.44 -15.76
C LEU A 338 -1.29 -0.71 -15.91
N GLY A 339 -1.98 -0.97 -14.80
CA GLY A 339 -3.41 -1.20 -14.76
C GLY A 339 -4.26 0.03 -15.04
N LEU A 340 -3.70 1.24 -14.92
CA LEU A 340 -4.37 2.50 -15.23
C LEU A 340 -4.12 3.03 -16.66
N LYS A 341 -3.16 2.45 -17.40
CA LYS A 341 -2.76 2.97 -18.71
C LYS A 341 -3.86 2.85 -19.76
N SER A 342 -4.12 3.95 -20.45
CA SER A 342 -5.01 4.04 -21.63
C SER A 342 -6.48 3.71 -21.34
N LEU A 343 -6.95 4.00 -20.12
CA LEU A 343 -8.33 3.79 -19.69
C LEU A 343 -9.22 5.05 -19.79
N GLY A 344 -8.66 6.19 -20.20
CA GLY A 344 -9.37 7.45 -20.36
C GLY A 344 -10.27 7.82 -19.19
N SER A 345 -11.53 8.15 -19.49
CA SER A 345 -12.56 8.53 -18.52
C SER A 345 -12.92 7.43 -17.50
N HIS A 346 -12.32 6.24 -17.61
CA HIS A 346 -12.52 5.10 -16.73
C HIS A 346 -11.37 4.90 -15.73
N THR A 347 -10.28 5.66 -15.82
CA THR A 347 -9.10 5.59 -14.93
C THR A 347 -9.47 5.64 -13.45
N GLN A 348 -10.38 6.55 -13.09
CA GLN A 348 -10.86 6.73 -11.72
C GLN A 348 -11.63 5.52 -11.18
N ARG A 349 -12.45 4.88 -12.02
CA ARG A 349 -13.15 3.64 -11.66
C ARG A 349 -12.17 2.47 -11.63
N ALA A 350 -11.20 2.43 -12.53
CA ALA A 350 -10.17 1.39 -12.54
C ALA A 350 -9.33 1.41 -11.26
N ALA A 351 -8.91 2.60 -10.82
CA ALA A 351 -8.19 2.79 -9.56
C ALA A 351 -8.95 2.19 -8.37
N SER A 352 -10.26 2.44 -8.27
CA SER A 352 -11.12 1.86 -7.23
C SER A 352 -11.10 0.35 -7.18
N PHE A 353 -11.21 -0.31 -8.32
CA PHE A 353 -11.21 -1.77 -8.37
C PHE A 353 -9.82 -2.36 -8.12
N ILE A 354 -8.76 -1.67 -8.54
CA ILE A 354 -7.39 -2.10 -8.22
C ILE A 354 -7.15 -1.96 -6.70
N THR A 355 -7.56 -0.85 -6.08
CA THR A 355 -7.50 -0.67 -4.62
C THR A 355 -8.40 -1.64 -3.86
N MET A 356 -9.56 -2.01 -4.40
CA MET A 356 -10.39 -3.09 -3.86
C MET A 356 -9.64 -4.44 -3.81
N GLY A 357 -8.67 -4.66 -4.71
CA GLY A 357 -7.79 -5.84 -4.69
C GLY A 357 -6.98 -5.97 -3.39
N VAL A 358 -6.77 -4.90 -2.62
CA VAL A 358 -6.07 -4.92 -1.32
C VAL A 358 -6.74 -5.87 -0.31
N VAL A 359 -8.04 -6.15 -0.50
CA VAL A 359 -8.80 -7.15 0.28
C VAL A 359 -8.15 -8.55 0.27
N GLY A 360 -7.36 -8.88 -0.76
CA GLY A 360 -6.61 -10.15 -0.81
C GLY A 360 -5.63 -10.34 0.34
N GLY A 361 -5.15 -9.25 0.95
CA GLY A 361 -4.31 -9.28 2.15
C GLY A 361 -4.96 -9.87 3.39
N ALA A 362 -6.30 -9.99 3.44
CA ALA A 362 -7.02 -10.61 4.56
C ALA A 362 -7.13 -12.13 4.40
N PHE A 363 -7.42 -12.58 3.18
CA PHE A 363 -7.77 -13.96 2.90
C PHE A 363 -6.54 -14.87 2.83
N PHE A 364 -5.44 -14.35 2.27
CA PHE A 364 -4.28 -15.16 1.97
C PHE A 364 -3.39 -15.51 3.17
N PRO A 365 -3.18 -14.62 4.16
CA PRO A 365 -2.48 -14.99 5.40
C PRO A 365 -3.20 -16.09 6.19
N LEU A 366 -4.53 -16.14 6.13
CA LEU A 366 -5.32 -17.23 6.74
C LEU A 366 -5.07 -18.57 6.03
N LEU A 367 -5.07 -18.57 4.69
CA LEU A 367 -4.73 -19.75 3.90
C LEU A 367 -3.28 -20.21 4.12
N MET A 368 -2.34 -19.26 4.16
CA MET A 368 -0.94 -19.54 4.42
C MET A 368 -0.72 -20.05 5.85
N GLY A 369 -1.51 -19.60 6.83
CA GLY A 369 -1.53 -20.13 8.19
C GLY A 369 -2.06 -21.56 8.30
N MET A 370 -3.06 -21.93 7.51
CA MET A 370 -3.54 -23.32 7.45
C MET A 370 -2.47 -24.27 6.89
N VAL A 371 -1.68 -23.82 5.90
CA VAL A 371 -0.56 -24.59 5.32
C VAL A 371 0.66 -24.59 6.26
N ALA A 372 0.91 -23.49 6.97
CA ALA A 372 2.04 -23.35 7.89
C ALA A 372 1.97 -24.29 9.09
N ASN A 373 0.76 -24.70 9.50
CA ASN A 373 0.56 -25.64 10.60
C ASN A 373 1.18 -27.04 10.33
N HIS A 374 1.47 -27.38 9.08
CA HIS A 374 2.13 -28.65 8.73
C HIS A 374 3.63 -28.50 8.45
N ASN A 375 4.06 -27.41 7.79
CA ASN A 375 5.47 -27.09 7.58
C ASN A 375 5.67 -25.63 7.12
N VAL A 376 6.32 -24.78 7.92
CA VAL A 376 6.51 -23.35 7.61
C VAL A 376 7.31 -23.12 6.32
N ALA A 377 8.23 -24.02 5.97
CA ALA A 377 8.98 -23.94 4.72
C ALA A 377 8.11 -24.19 3.47
N GLN A 378 7.05 -25.02 3.58
CA GLN A 378 6.13 -25.28 2.48
C GLN A 378 5.12 -24.15 2.26
N SER A 379 4.85 -23.32 3.27
CA SER A 379 4.00 -22.13 3.13
C SER A 379 4.52 -21.14 2.10
N TYR A 380 5.84 -21.12 1.86
CA TYR A 380 6.46 -20.26 0.84
C TYR A 380 6.23 -20.72 -0.61
N TYR A 381 5.64 -21.89 -0.85
CA TYR A 381 5.11 -22.25 -2.18
C TYR A 381 3.85 -21.45 -2.55
N LEU A 382 3.10 -20.95 -1.57
CA LEU A 382 1.86 -20.22 -1.81
C LEU A 382 2.11 -18.83 -2.43
N PRO A 383 3.08 -18.02 -1.96
CA PRO A 383 3.51 -16.79 -2.64
C PRO A 383 4.06 -17.02 -4.06
N ILE A 384 4.64 -18.18 -4.37
CA ILE A 384 5.15 -18.48 -5.73
C ILE A 384 4.00 -18.44 -6.75
N ILE A 385 2.83 -18.97 -6.40
CA ILE A 385 1.64 -18.92 -7.26
C ILE A 385 1.21 -17.47 -7.49
N CYS A 386 1.24 -16.64 -6.44
CA CYS A 386 0.95 -15.21 -6.54
C CYS A 386 1.92 -14.49 -7.48
N TYR A 387 3.22 -14.74 -7.33
CA TYR A 387 4.25 -14.13 -8.17
C TYR A 387 4.21 -14.63 -9.61
N LEU A 388 3.82 -15.88 -9.85
CA LEU A 388 3.56 -16.40 -11.21
C LEU A 388 2.42 -15.66 -11.89
N VAL A 389 1.33 -15.39 -11.18
CA VAL A 389 0.22 -14.59 -11.70
C VAL A 389 0.68 -13.16 -12.05
N ILE A 390 1.50 -12.55 -11.21
CA ILE A 390 2.09 -11.22 -11.46
C ILE A 390 3.05 -11.24 -12.67
N PHE A 391 3.86 -12.30 -12.81
CA PHE A 391 4.74 -12.49 -13.95
C PHE A 391 3.95 -12.62 -15.26
N VAL A 392 2.89 -13.43 -15.27
CA VAL A 392 2.00 -13.61 -16.42
C VAL A 392 1.35 -12.28 -16.81
N PHE A 393 0.97 -11.46 -15.82
CA PHE A 393 0.46 -10.10 -16.08
C PHE A 393 1.53 -9.21 -16.74
N GLY A 394 2.73 -9.12 -16.15
CA GLY A 394 3.82 -8.28 -16.66
C GLY A 394 4.33 -8.69 -18.05
N TYR A 395 4.36 -9.99 -18.35
CA TYR A 395 4.88 -10.53 -19.60
C TYR A 395 3.83 -10.53 -20.74
N LYS A 396 2.60 -10.99 -20.46
CA LYS A 396 1.61 -11.30 -21.52
C LYS A 396 0.43 -10.34 -21.58
N PHE A 397 0.02 -9.76 -20.45
CA PHE A 397 -1.23 -8.99 -20.35
C PHE A 397 -1.02 -7.48 -20.16
N TYR A 398 0.22 -6.99 -20.20
CA TYR A 398 0.52 -5.56 -20.09
C TYR A 398 0.00 -4.70 -21.26
N LYS A 399 -0.29 -5.31 -22.43
CA LYS A 399 -0.78 -4.59 -23.62
C LYS A 399 -2.30 -4.45 -23.59
N VAL A 400 -2.76 -3.22 -23.81
CA VAL A 400 -4.12 -2.96 -24.29
C VAL A 400 -4.24 -3.61 -25.67
N ARG A 401 -4.83 -4.82 -25.76
CA ARG A 401 -5.30 -5.32 -27.05
C ARG A 401 -6.52 -4.48 -27.42
N ALA A 402 -6.38 -3.72 -28.51
CA ALA A 402 -7.47 -2.97 -29.14
C ALA A 402 -8.70 -3.86 -29.36
#